data_AF-A0AA36A7A6-F1
#
_entry.id   AF-A0AA36A7A6-F1
#
_cell.length_a   1.000
_cell.length_b   1.000
_cell.length_c   1.000
_cell.angle_alpha   90.00
_cell.angle_beta   90.00
_cell.angle_gamma   90.00
#
_symmetry.space_group_name_H-M   'P 1'
#
loop_
_entity.id
_entity.type
_entity.pdbx_description
1 polymer ?
#
loop_
_entity_poly.entity_id
_entity_poly.type
_entity_poly.pdbx_seq_one_letter_code
_entity_poly.pdbx_strand_id
1 'polypeptide(L)' 'MTSQLDPAQLAIEFLRRDKTELSPAQYLKKLKQLELEFTDLLTLSSTELKEEIYFAWRLGVH' A
#
# COMPACT_ATOMS: atom_id res chain seq x y z
N MET A 1 -4.53 13.97 -17.15
CA MET A 1 -4.76 14.18 -15.70
C MET A 1 -3.97 13.11 -14.97
N THR A 2 -2.72 13.37 -14.63
CA THR A 2 -1.97 12.50 -13.70
C THR A 2 -2.47 12.87 -12.31
N SER A 3 -3.50 12.17 -11.84
CA SER A 3 -3.91 12.29 -10.44
C SER A 3 -2.70 11.88 -9.59
N GLN A 4 -2.06 12.85 -8.95
CA GLN A 4 -0.95 12.59 -8.05
C GLN A 4 -1.48 11.68 -6.93
N LEU A 5 -0.95 10.47 -6.85
CA LEU A 5 -1.39 9.48 -5.87
C LEU A 5 -0.83 9.89 -4.51
N ASP A 6 -1.71 10.11 -3.54
CA ASP A 6 -1.36 10.39 -2.15
C ASP A 6 -1.29 9.07 -1.36
N PRO A 7 -0.11 8.68 -0.81
CA PRO A 7 0.05 7.47 -0.01
C PRO A 7 -0.96 7.34 1.13
N ALA A 8 -1.29 8.44 1.81
CA ALA A 8 -2.23 8.42 2.94
C ALA A 8 -3.65 8.08 2.47
N GLN A 9 -4.07 8.65 1.34
CA GLN A 9 -5.37 8.35 0.75
C GLN A 9 -5.45 6.88 0.27
N LEU A 10 -4.37 6.35 -0.32
CA LEU A 10 -4.31 4.94 -0.72
C LEU A 10 -4.44 4.00 0.47
N ALA A 11 -3.75 4.30 1.58
CA ALA A 11 -3.83 3.52 2.81
C ALA A 11 -5.25 3.51 3.39
N ILE A 12 -5.93 4.66 3.40
CA ILE A 12 -7.33 4.77 3.86
C ILE A 12 -8.27 3.96 2.97
N GLU A 13 -8.17 4.09 1.63
CA GLU A 13 -9.03 3.34 0.71
C GLU A 13 -8.77 1.83 0.76
N PHE A 14 -7.52 1.42 0.98
CA PHE A 14 -7.17 0.02 1.19
C PHE A 14 -7.86 -0.54 2.44
N LEU A 15 -7.71 0.14 3.58
CA LEU A 15 -8.35 -0.28 4.83
C LEU A 15 -9.89 -0.21 4.77
N ARG A 16 -10.46 0.73 4.00
CA ARG A 16 -11.91 0.79 3.78
C ARG A 16 -12.44 -0.44 3.05
N ARG A 17 -11.63 -1.06 2.18
CA ARG A 17 -12.00 -2.28 1.43
C ARG A 17 -11.70 -3.56 2.20
N ASP A 18 -10.81 -3.50 3.18
CA ASP A 18 -10.53 -4.59 4.09
C ASP A 18 -11.76 -4.86 4.98
N LYS A 19 -12.23 -6.12 4.98
CA LYS A 19 -13.39 -6.55 5.79
C LYS A 19 -13.00 -6.96 7.21
N THR A 20 -11.71 -6.90 7.54
CA THR A 20 -11.21 -7.24 8.87
C THR A 20 -11.73 -6.23 9.90
N GLU A 21 -12.36 -6.72 10.98
CA GLU A 21 -12.73 -5.85 12.10
C GLU A 21 -11.47 -5.43 12.87
N LEU A 22 -11.23 -4.13 12.95
CA LEU A 22 -10.09 -3.55 13.64
C LEU A 22 -10.58 -2.65 14.76
N SER A 23 -9.99 -2.79 15.96
CA SER A 23 -10.13 -1.76 16.98
C SER A 23 -9.49 -0.44 16.49
N PRO A 24 -9.88 0.73 17.04
CA PRO A 24 -9.32 2.01 16.63
C PRO A 24 -7.79 2.07 16.67
N ALA A 25 -7.17 1.47 17.70
CA ALA A 25 -5.71 1.41 17.83
C ALA A 25 -5.06 0.54 16.74
N GLN A 26 -5.68 -0.60 16.39
CA GLN A 26 -5.19 -1.47 15.32
C GLN A 26 -5.34 -0.81 13.95
N TYR A 27 -6.45 -0.11 13.71
CA TYR A 27 -6.67 0.66 12.49
C TYR A 27 -5.57 1.70 12.29
N LEU A 28 -5.31 2.54 13.30
CA LEU A 28 -4.29 3.58 13.23
C LEU A 28 -2.87 3.01 13.03
N LYS A 29 -2.57 1.86 13.66
CA LYS A 29 -1.28 1.18 13.48
C LYS A 29 -1.12 0.67 12.04
N LYS A 30 -2.12 -0.03 11.50
CA LYS A 30 -2.09 -0.51 10.11
C LYS A 30 -2.05 0.65 9.11
N LEU A 31 -2.79 1.73 9.37
CA LEU A 31 -2.83 2.90 8.49
C LEU A 31 -1.43 3.50 8.30
N LYS A 32 -0.70 3.74 9.41
CA LYS A 32 0.68 4.25 9.35
C LYS A 32 1.64 3.31 8.62
N GLN A 33 1.46 2.01 8.79
CA GLN A 33 2.29 1.02 8.10
C GLN A 33 2.05 1.07 6.59
N LEU A 34 0.79 1.04 6.16
CA LEU A 34 0.41 1.09 4.75
C LEU A 34 0.81 2.41 4.09
N GLU A 35 0.67 3.54 4.78
CA GLU A 35 1.12 4.84 4.27
C GLU A 35 2.61 4.83 3.94
N LEU A 36 3.43 4.21 4.79
CA LEU A 36 4.87 4.09 4.59
C LEU A 36 5.19 3.15 3.41
N GLU A 37 4.53 1.98 3.35
CA GLU A 37 4.65 1.05 2.23
C GLU A 37 4.25 1.68 0.88
N PHE A 38 3.15 2.43 0.83
CA PHE A 38 2.73 3.15 -0.37
C PHE A 38 3.66 4.30 -0.73
N THR A 39 4.22 5.00 0.26
CA THR A 39 5.23 6.04 0.02
C THR A 39 6.44 5.45 -0.68
N ASP A 40 6.97 4.35 -0.14
CA ASP A 40 8.11 3.65 -0.72
C ASP A 40 7.80 3.20 -2.15
N LEU A 41 6.65 2.55 -2.38
CA LEU A 41 6.22 2.10 -3.71
C LEU A 41 6.09 3.24 -4.74
N LEU A 42 5.58 4.41 -4.33
CA LEU A 42 5.42 5.56 -5.23
C LEU A 42 6.75 6.28 -5.52
N THR A 43 7.79 6.05 -4.72
CA THR A 43 9.13 6.56 -4.98
C THR A 43 9.96 5.67 -5.92
N LEU A 44 9.54 4.43 -6.15
CA LEU A 44 10.23 3.50 -7.04
C LEU A 44 10.19 3.98 -8.49
N SER A 45 11.31 3.78 -9.18
CA SER A 45 11.34 3.86 -10.65
C SER A 45 10.49 2.74 -11.26
N SER A 46 10.10 2.89 -12.53
CA SER A 46 9.33 1.87 -13.23
C SER A 46 10.05 0.51 -13.34
N THR A 47 11.38 0.49 -13.22
CA THR A 47 12.17 -0.75 -13.22
C THR A 47 12.08 -1.43 -11.86
N GLU A 48 12.32 -0.69 -10.78
CA GLU A 48 12.25 -1.22 -9.41
C GLU A 48 10.83 -1.70 -9.08
N LEU A 49 9.79 -0.98 -9.53
CA LEU A 49 8.40 -1.41 -9.34
C LEU A 49 8.10 -2.74 -10.04
N LYS A 50 8.66 -2.98 -11.23
CA LYS A 50 8.48 -4.27 -11.92
C LYS A 50 9.16 -5.41 -11.17
N GLU A 51 10.32 -5.14 -10.58
CA GLU A 51 11.05 -6.12 -9.77
C GLU A 51 10.29 -6.48 -8.50
N GLU A 52 9.71 -5.49 -7.80
CA GLU A 52 8.85 -5.70 -6.63
C GLU A 52 7.60 -6.51 -6.97
N ILE A 53 6.92 -6.18 -8.08
CA ILE A 53 5.76 -6.97 -8.55
C ILE A 53 6.18 -8.41 -8.89
N TYR A 54 7.30 -8.59 -9.58
CA TYR A 54 7.81 -9.92 -9.93
C TYR A 54 8.22 -10.72 -8.68
N PHE A 55 8.79 -10.05 -7.68
CA PHE A 55 9.14 -10.64 -6.39
C PHE A 55 7.89 -11.12 -5.63
N ALA A 56 6.87 -10.27 -5.51
CA ALA A 56 5.59 -10.62 -4.88
C ALA A 56 4.94 -11.82 -5.57
N TRP A 57 4.97 -11.88 -6.90
CA TRP A 57 4.45 -13.01 -7.66
C TRP A 57 5.20 -14.32 -7.35
N ARG A 58 6.55 -14.29 -7.26
CA ARG A 58 7.35 -15.44 -6.82
C ARG A 58 7.04 -15.91 -5.40
N LEU A 59 6.61 -14.99 -4.53
CA LEU A 59 6.16 -15.31 -3.17
C LEU A 59 4.72 -15.84 -3.10
N GLY A 60 4.03 -15.93 -4.24
CA GLY A 60 2.65 -16.42 -4.30
C GLY A 60 1.62 -15.39 -3.85
N VAL A 61 1.98 -14.11 -3.84
CA VAL A 61 1.03 -13.01 -3.63
C VAL A 61 0.45 -12.65 -5.00
N HIS A 62 -0.87 -12.82 -5.17
CA HIS A 62 -1.60 -12.55 -6.42
C HIS A 62 -2.74 -11.55 -6.19
#